data_AF-A0A9X0ATC4-F1
#
_entry.id   AF-A0A9X0ATC4-F1
#
_cell.length_a   1.000
_cell.length_b   1.000
_cell.length_c   1.000
_cell.angle_alpha   90.00
_cell.angle_beta   90.00
_cell.angle_gamma   90.00
#
_symmetry.space_group_name_H-M   'P 1'
#
loop_
_entity.id
_entity.type
_entity.pdbx_description
1 polymer ?
#
loop_
_entity_poly.entity_id
_entity_poly.type
_entity_poly.pdbx_seq_one_letter_code
_entity_poly.pdbx_strand_id
1 'polypeptide(L)'
;MSNLTQSKSPIAPESFLREQRVHHGLFEIVTDRLEKPSLDDRSYRVIKLPNQLEVLLVHDAETDKASAAMDVNVGNFSDPEDLPGMAHAVEHLLFMGTKKHPVENDYRQYLASHSGSSNAHTGATSTNYYFEVAAKSGENGDSRESTPSPFYGALDRFAQFFIDPLFLGSTLDRELKAVDSEHKNNLQNDQWRLHQLNKSLSNPKHPYCRFAIGNLEVLKIQPESRGINVREKFMEFYDKHYSANRMKLVILGREPLDKLESWAADLFASVRNKNLPQNRWEDEQPYGSDQLLTQCFVKPVMDSRTLTISFPFIDEEPLFESQPSRYLAYLIGHGGLGSIISYNKSKGWADASNAYLSPTCPGTLGLFNCQIRLTEDGLKNYKEVVKVVFQYIALLKDTPPQE
;
A
#
# COMPACT_ATOMS: atom_id res chain seq x y z
N MET A 1 -53.76 -8.59 -62.13
CA MET A 1 -54.02 -10.01 -61.83
C MET A 1 -52.68 -10.62 -61.44
N SER A 2 -52.35 -10.69 -60.14
CA SER A 2 -52.36 -11.92 -59.30
C SER A 2 -51.28 -12.93 -59.77
N ASN A 3 -50.26 -13.39 -59.02
CA ASN A 3 -50.03 -13.67 -57.60
C ASN A 3 -48.49 -13.60 -57.36
N LEU A 4 -47.94 -13.04 -56.28
CA LEU A 4 -47.74 -13.59 -54.93
C LEU A 4 -47.13 -15.02 -54.87
N THR A 5 -45.82 -15.09 -54.64
CA THR A 5 -45.15 -16.15 -53.86
C THR A 5 -43.97 -15.54 -53.10
N GLN A 6 -44.09 -15.52 -51.77
CA GLN A 6 -43.06 -15.12 -50.80
C GLN A 6 -41.99 -16.21 -50.68
N SER A 7 -40.70 -15.85 -50.74
CA SER A 7 -39.61 -16.73 -50.30
C SER A 7 -39.30 -16.47 -48.82
N LYS A 8 -39.39 -17.52 -48.01
CA LYS A 8 -39.03 -17.53 -46.57
C LYS A 8 -37.52 -17.48 -46.39
N SER A 9 -37.04 -16.53 -45.58
CA SER A 9 -35.69 -16.54 -44.99
C SER A 9 -35.59 -17.64 -43.93
N PRO A 10 -34.43 -18.30 -43.75
CA PRO A 10 -34.26 -19.30 -42.70
C PRO A 10 -34.07 -18.63 -41.33
N ILE A 11 -34.93 -19.03 -40.39
CA ILE A 11 -34.86 -18.71 -38.97
C ILE A 11 -33.71 -19.51 -38.37
N ALA A 12 -32.68 -18.82 -37.85
CA ALA A 12 -31.67 -19.44 -37.00
C ALA A 12 -32.29 -19.78 -35.63
N PRO A 13 -31.92 -20.91 -35.00
CA PRO A 13 -32.61 -21.38 -33.79
C PRO A 13 -32.28 -20.51 -32.56
N GLU A 14 -33.34 -20.05 -31.89
CA GLU A 14 -33.38 -19.28 -30.63
C GLU A 14 -32.80 -20.01 -29.39
N SER A 15 -31.95 -21.02 -29.55
CA SER A 15 -31.45 -21.84 -28.44
C SER A 15 -30.00 -21.53 -28.00
N PHE A 16 -29.33 -20.54 -28.60
CA PHE A 16 -27.94 -20.17 -28.24
C PHE A 16 -27.81 -18.86 -27.45
N LEU A 17 -28.92 -18.18 -27.13
CA LEU A 17 -28.92 -16.89 -26.43
C LEU A 17 -29.54 -16.95 -25.01
N ARG A 18 -29.69 -18.15 -24.43
CA ARG A 18 -30.45 -18.34 -23.18
C ARG A 18 -29.65 -18.83 -21.97
N GLU A 19 -28.32 -18.86 -22.03
CA GLU A 19 -27.46 -19.20 -20.86
C GLU A 19 -26.60 -18.05 -20.32
N GLN A 20 -26.69 -16.83 -20.86
CA GLN A 20 -25.89 -15.68 -20.39
C GLN A 20 -26.59 -14.72 -19.42
N ARG A 21 -27.66 -15.15 -18.72
CA ARG A 21 -28.34 -14.29 -17.73
C ARG A 21 -28.74 -15.03 -16.47
N VAL A 22 -27.74 -15.42 -15.66
CA VAL A 22 -27.93 -15.78 -14.24
C VAL A 22 -26.81 -15.14 -13.39
N HIS A 23 -26.70 -13.80 -13.40
CA HIS A 23 -25.83 -13.08 -12.44
C HIS A 23 -26.46 -11.79 -11.91
N HIS A 24 -27.79 -11.63 -12.01
CA HIS A 24 -28.47 -10.49 -11.38
C HIS A 24 -28.49 -10.66 -9.85
N GLY A 25 -27.50 -10.07 -9.16
CA GLY A 25 -27.56 -9.83 -7.71
C GLY A 25 -26.28 -10.04 -6.90
N LEU A 26 -25.17 -10.51 -7.48
CA LEU A 26 -23.96 -10.84 -6.71
C LEU A 26 -22.96 -9.69 -6.56
N PHE A 27 -22.96 -8.69 -7.45
CA PHE A 27 -22.07 -7.52 -7.42
C PHE A 27 -22.55 -6.46 -8.43
N GLU A 28 -22.01 -5.25 -8.31
CA GLU A 28 -22.17 -4.14 -9.24
C GLU A 28 -20.90 -4.02 -10.11
N ILE A 29 -21.04 -3.84 -11.43
CA ILE A 29 -19.91 -3.48 -12.29
C ILE A 29 -19.72 -1.96 -12.22
N VAL A 30 -18.60 -1.52 -11.67
CA VAL A 30 -18.24 -0.08 -11.54
C VAL A 30 -17.73 0.45 -12.87
N THR A 31 -16.82 -0.28 -13.53
CA THR A 31 -16.36 0.03 -14.88
C THR A 31 -15.70 -1.18 -15.55
N ASP A 32 -15.92 -1.32 -16.85
CA ASP A 32 -15.20 -2.27 -17.73
C ASP A 32 -14.14 -1.58 -18.60
N ARG A 33 -13.89 -0.29 -18.35
CA ARG A 33 -12.99 0.54 -19.15
C ARG A 33 -12.09 1.33 -18.22
N LEU A 34 -10.81 0.97 -18.21
CA LEU A 34 -9.74 1.71 -17.56
C LEU A 34 -8.84 2.33 -18.61
N GLU A 35 -8.37 3.54 -18.33
CA GLU A 35 -7.27 4.12 -19.09
C GLU A 35 -6.01 3.28 -18.86
N LYS A 36 -5.38 2.83 -19.95
CA LYS A 36 -4.19 1.99 -19.92
C LYS A 36 -3.27 2.33 -21.10
N PRO A 37 -1.97 2.01 -21.00
CA PRO A 37 -1.05 2.15 -22.14
C PRO A 37 -1.56 1.38 -23.37
N SER A 38 -1.27 1.88 -24.58
CA SER A 38 -1.72 1.26 -25.83
C SER A 38 -1.13 -0.14 -26.08
N LEU A 39 -0.01 -0.46 -25.43
CA LEU A 39 0.67 -1.75 -25.51
C LEU A 39 0.23 -2.72 -24.41
N ASP A 40 -0.68 -2.31 -23.52
CA ASP A 40 -1.22 -3.18 -22.48
C ASP A 40 -2.40 -3.99 -23.02
N ASP A 41 -2.15 -5.27 -23.25
CA ASP A 41 -3.05 -6.28 -23.81
C ASP A 41 -3.91 -6.99 -22.75
N ARG A 42 -3.72 -6.68 -21.46
CA ARG A 42 -4.54 -7.24 -20.38
C ARG A 42 -5.94 -6.66 -20.39
N SER A 43 -6.90 -7.44 -19.89
CA SER A 43 -8.30 -7.00 -19.73
C SER A 43 -8.58 -6.66 -18.28
N TYR A 44 -9.41 -5.64 -18.06
CA TYR A 44 -9.67 -5.09 -16.73
C TYR A 44 -11.17 -4.92 -16.49
N ARG A 45 -11.60 -5.16 -15.25
CA ARG A 45 -12.95 -4.85 -14.77
C ARG A 45 -12.88 -4.45 -13.31
N VAL A 46 -13.59 -3.39 -12.94
CA VAL A 46 -13.80 -3.01 -11.55
C VAL A 46 -15.21 -3.40 -11.15
N ILE A 47 -15.33 -4.22 -10.12
CA ILE A 47 -16.62 -4.60 -9.52
C ILE A 47 -16.70 -4.10 -8.07
N LYS A 48 -17.92 -4.02 -7.56
CA LYS A 48 -18.21 -3.73 -6.16
C LYS A 48 -19.13 -4.80 -5.61
N LEU A 49 -18.66 -5.52 -4.59
CA LEU A 49 -19.41 -6.57 -3.93
C LEU A 49 -20.52 -5.99 -3.03
N PRO A 50 -21.54 -6.77 -2.62
CA PRO A 50 -22.64 -6.30 -1.78
C PRO A 50 -22.17 -5.76 -0.42
N ASN A 51 -21.06 -6.28 0.10
CA ASN A 51 -20.39 -5.80 1.32
C ASN A 51 -19.57 -4.51 1.10
N GLN A 52 -19.69 -3.84 -0.05
CA GLN A 52 -19.00 -2.61 -0.44
C GLN A 52 -17.49 -2.75 -0.71
N LEU A 53 -16.95 -3.98 -0.73
CA LEU A 53 -15.59 -4.23 -1.17
C LEU A 53 -15.49 -3.95 -2.69
N GLU A 54 -14.59 -3.05 -3.07
CA GLU A 54 -14.25 -2.84 -4.48
C GLU A 54 -13.10 -3.75 -4.90
N VAL A 55 -13.23 -4.34 -6.08
CA VAL A 55 -12.30 -5.33 -6.61
C VAL A 55 -11.89 -4.93 -8.03
N LEU A 56 -10.59 -4.78 -8.26
CA LEU A 56 -10.00 -4.69 -9.59
C LEU A 56 -9.61 -6.09 -10.07
N LEU A 57 -10.24 -6.53 -11.15
CA LEU A 57 -9.97 -7.79 -11.81
C LEU A 57 -9.07 -7.54 -13.01
N VAL A 58 -8.01 -8.33 -13.13
CA VAL A 58 -7.02 -8.26 -14.20
C VAL A 58 -6.90 -9.64 -14.85
N HIS A 59 -7.32 -9.74 -16.09
CA HIS A 59 -7.13 -10.94 -16.91
C HIS A 59 -5.87 -10.77 -17.76
N ASP A 60 -4.93 -11.68 -17.55
CA ASP A 60 -3.70 -11.83 -18.33
C ASP A 60 -3.58 -13.30 -18.76
N ALA A 61 -3.97 -13.62 -19.99
CA ALA A 61 -4.00 -14.98 -20.49
C ALA A 61 -2.60 -15.65 -20.53
N GLU A 62 -1.53 -14.86 -20.56
CA GLU A 62 -0.16 -15.33 -20.73
C GLU A 62 0.64 -15.39 -19.43
N THR A 63 0.13 -14.83 -18.33
CA THR A 63 0.87 -14.81 -17.06
C THR A 63 1.28 -16.21 -16.58
N ASP A 64 2.53 -16.32 -16.11
CA ASP A 64 3.05 -17.52 -15.44
C ASP A 64 2.69 -17.57 -13.96
N LYS A 65 2.41 -16.40 -13.36
CA LYS A 65 1.98 -16.27 -11.96
C LYS A 65 0.69 -15.48 -11.85
N ALA A 66 -0.25 -16.03 -11.09
CA ALA A 66 -1.42 -15.31 -10.64
C ALA A 66 -1.13 -14.64 -9.30
N SER A 67 -1.84 -13.57 -8.99
CA SER A 67 -1.59 -12.77 -7.78
C SER A 67 -2.87 -12.13 -7.29
N ALA A 68 -2.94 -11.90 -5.98
CA ALA A 68 -3.92 -10.98 -5.43
C ALA A 68 -3.30 -10.14 -4.30
N ALA A 69 -3.88 -8.96 -4.10
CA ALA A 69 -3.50 -8.04 -3.06
C ALA A 69 -4.74 -7.39 -2.43
N MET A 70 -4.79 -7.35 -1.10
CA MET A 70 -5.82 -6.66 -0.33
C MET A 70 -5.17 -5.51 0.43
N ASP A 71 -5.62 -4.29 0.17
CA ASP A 71 -5.31 -3.13 0.98
C ASP A 71 -6.46 -2.87 1.96
N VAL A 72 -6.15 -2.73 3.24
CA VAL A 72 -7.09 -2.27 4.26
C VAL A 72 -6.71 -0.83 4.62
N ASN A 73 -7.64 0.12 4.50
CA ASN A 73 -7.43 1.53 4.87
C ASN A 73 -7.39 1.73 6.40
N VAL A 74 -6.40 1.10 7.05
CA VAL A 74 -6.02 1.24 8.45
C VAL A 74 -4.52 0.98 8.53
N GLY A 75 -3.81 1.72 9.38
CA GLY A 75 -2.38 1.48 9.62
C GLY A 75 -1.99 1.99 11.01
N ASN A 76 -0.70 2.24 11.23
CA ASN A 76 -0.18 2.61 12.56
C ASN A 76 -0.72 3.93 13.12
N PHE A 77 -1.34 4.80 12.30
CA PHE A 77 -2.01 6.00 12.83
C PHE A 77 -3.29 5.66 13.61
N SER A 78 -3.81 4.45 13.44
CA SER A 78 -4.95 3.93 14.21
C SER A 78 -4.53 3.18 15.47
N ASP A 79 -3.22 3.00 15.72
CA ASP A 79 -2.73 2.37 16.93
C ASP A 79 -3.18 3.17 18.16
N PRO A 80 -3.65 2.51 19.23
CA PRO A 80 -3.91 3.20 20.48
C PRO A 80 -2.57 3.66 21.09
N GLU A 81 -2.61 4.77 21.84
CA GLU A 81 -1.40 5.41 22.37
C GLU A 81 -0.59 4.50 23.29
N ASP A 82 -1.26 3.57 23.98
CA ASP A 82 -0.65 2.66 24.95
C ASP A 82 -0.18 1.33 24.35
N LEU A 83 -0.41 1.09 23.05
CA LEU A 83 0.05 -0.08 22.30
C LEU A 83 0.57 0.31 20.89
N PRO A 84 1.66 1.11 20.79
CA PRO A 84 2.26 1.47 19.50
C PRO A 84 2.81 0.24 18.76
N GLY A 85 2.52 0.14 17.46
CA GLY A 85 2.84 -1.01 16.62
C GLY A 85 1.75 -2.08 16.53
N MET A 86 0.55 -1.81 17.06
CA MET A 86 -0.56 -2.76 17.08
C MET A 86 -1.01 -3.18 15.68
N ALA A 87 -1.17 -2.25 14.74
CA ALA A 87 -1.55 -2.55 13.37
C ALA A 87 -0.56 -3.53 12.71
N HIS A 88 0.74 -3.30 12.94
CA HIS A 88 1.80 -4.16 12.43
C HIS A 88 1.81 -5.55 13.11
N ALA A 89 1.57 -5.62 14.42
CA ALA A 89 1.44 -6.92 15.10
C ALA A 89 0.22 -7.71 14.62
N VAL A 90 -0.92 -7.04 14.38
CA VAL A 90 -2.12 -7.65 13.80
C VAL A 90 -1.83 -8.19 12.39
N GLU A 91 -1.04 -7.46 11.59
CA GLU A 91 -0.60 -7.91 10.27
C GLU A 91 0.09 -9.28 10.33
N HIS A 92 1.09 -9.45 11.20
CA HIS A 92 1.80 -10.73 11.39
C HIS A 92 0.83 -11.85 11.76
N LEU A 93 -0.10 -11.58 12.67
CA LEU A 93 -1.01 -12.60 13.21
C LEU A 93 -2.06 -13.09 12.22
N LEU A 94 -2.39 -12.34 11.17
CA LEU A 94 -3.33 -12.82 10.15
C LEU A 94 -2.77 -14.00 9.33
N PHE A 95 -1.45 -14.15 9.27
CA PHE A 95 -0.81 -15.30 8.62
C PHE A 95 -0.84 -16.58 9.45
N MET A 96 -1.25 -16.52 10.72
CA MET A 96 -1.07 -17.60 11.70
C MET A 96 -2.27 -18.55 11.80
N GLY A 97 -3.08 -18.65 10.75
CA GLY A 97 -4.21 -19.57 10.68
C GLY A 97 -5.57 -18.90 10.90
N THR A 98 -6.56 -19.50 10.28
CA THR A 98 -7.94 -19.00 10.19
C THR A 98 -8.91 -20.14 10.51
N LYS A 99 -10.18 -19.83 10.76
CA LYS A 99 -11.14 -20.88 11.13
C LYS A 99 -11.27 -21.99 10.07
N LYS A 100 -11.25 -21.63 8.78
CA LYS A 100 -11.33 -22.59 7.67
C LYS A 100 -10.01 -23.31 7.43
N HIS A 101 -8.88 -22.63 7.65
CA HIS A 101 -7.52 -23.17 7.50
C HIS A 101 -6.75 -22.99 8.82
N PRO A 102 -7.01 -23.83 9.84
CA PRO A 102 -6.56 -23.59 11.22
C PRO A 102 -5.10 -23.93 11.48
N VAL A 103 -4.45 -24.66 10.57
CA VAL A 103 -3.04 -24.98 10.67
C VAL A 103 -2.24 -23.72 10.37
N GLU A 104 -1.46 -23.28 11.36
CA GLU A 104 -0.74 -22.01 11.38
C GLU A 104 0.01 -21.69 10.07
N ASN A 105 0.70 -22.67 9.50
CA ASN A 105 1.53 -22.47 8.32
C ASN A 105 0.90 -23.01 7.02
N ASP A 106 -0.39 -23.37 7.01
CA ASP A 106 -1.07 -23.92 5.83
C ASP A 106 -0.99 -22.97 4.64
N TYR A 107 -1.22 -21.67 4.85
CA TYR A 107 -1.11 -20.68 3.76
C TYR A 107 0.29 -20.62 3.15
N ARG A 108 1.33 -20.51 3.99
CA ARG A 108 2.73 -20.45 3.53
C ARG A 108 3.15 -21.74 2.84
N GLN A 109 2.75 -22.91 3.37
CA GLN A 109 3.04 -24.21 2.76
C GLN A 109 2.31 -24.39 1.43
N TYR A 110 1.06 -23.95 1.33
CA TYR A 110 0.29 -24.00 0.10
C TYR A 110 0.98 -23.17 -1.00
N LEU A 111 1.36 -21.92 -0.70
CA LEU A 111 2.06 -21.09 -1.68
C LEU A 111 3.41 -21.71 -2.08
N ALA A 112 4.23 -22.13 -1.11
CA ALA A 112 5.54 -22.72 -1.39
C ALA A 112 5.45 -23.99 -2.25
N SER A 113 4.44 -24.84 -2.03
CA SER A 113 4.22 -26.05 -2.84
C SER A 113 3.70 -25.79 -4.25
N HIS A 114 3.26 -24.56 -4.55
CA HIS A 114 2.75 -24.14 -5.85
C HIS A 114 3.55 -22.95 -6.44
N SER A 115 4.86 -22.90 -6.17
CA SER A 115 5.79 -21.88 -6.70
C SER A 115 5.39 -20.43 -6.41
N GLY A 116 4.71 -20.25 -5.28
CA GLY A 116 4.21 -18.98 -4.79
C GLY A 116 4.96 -18.45 -3.58
N SER A 117 4.67 -17.19 -3.26
CA SER A 117 5.16 -16.51 -2.06
C SER A 117 4.16 -15.43 -1.64
N SER A 118 4.28 -14.94 -0.40
CA SER A 118 3.43 -13.87 0.12
C SER A 118 4.21 -12.93 1.00
N ASN A 119 3.74 -11.70 1.12
CA ASN A 119 4.23 -10.77 2.10
C ASN A 119 3.12 -9.76 2.47
N ALA A 120 3.40 -8.91 3.44
CA ALA A 120 2.56 -7.79 3.79
C ALA A 120 3.42 -6.61 4.27
N HIS A 121 2.80 -5.45 4.39
CA HIS A 121 3.39 -4.31 5.07
C HIS A 121 2.33 -3.40 5.68
N THR A 122 2.71 -2.77 6.78
CA THR A 122 1.88 -1.80 7.49
C THR A 122 2.46 -0.39 7.37
N GLY A 123 1.76 0.48 6.65
CA GLY A 123 2.03 1.91 6.56
C GLY A 123 1.30 2.74 7.62
N ALA A 124 1.30 4.06 7.44
CA ALA A 124 0.60 4.99 8.33
C ALA A 124 -0.92 4.76 8.33
N THR A 125 -1.50 4.56 7.14
CA THR A 125 -2.96 4.53 6.94
C THR A 125 -3.44 3.34 6.11
N SER A 126 -2.53 2.41 5.80
CA SER A 126 -2.81 1.20 5.03
C SER A 126 -2.04 0.01 5.61
N THR A 127 -2.69 -1.15 5.58
CA THR A 127 -2.05 -2.45 5.78
C THR A 127 -2.36 -3.28 4.53
N ASN A 128 -1.31 -3.64 3.79
CA ASN A 128 -1.43 -4.29 2.50
C ASN A 128 -0.89 -5.71 2.57
N TYR A 129 -1.69 -6.69 2.15
CA TYR A 129 -1.34 -8.10 2.08
C TYR A 129 -1.36 -8.55 0.64
N TYR A 130 -0.37 -9.31 0.21
CA TYR A 130 -0.30 -9.77 -1.17
C TYR A 130 0.40 -11.12 -1.31
N PHE A 131 0.08 -11.82 -2.39
CA PHE A 131 0.74 -13.05 -2.76
C PHE A 131 0.83 -13.23 -4.26
N GLU A 132 1.71 -14.15 -4.66
CA GLU A 132 1.77 -14.71 -6.01
C GLU A 132 1.80 -16.24 -5.91
N VAL A 133 1.32 -16.92 -6.94
CA VAL A 133 1.31 -18.38 -7.07
C VAL A 133 1.36 -18.75 -8.55
N ALA A 134 1.84 -19.95 -8.89
CA ALA A 134 1.82 -20.42 -10.28
C ALA A 134 0.42 -20.28 -10.90
N ALA A 135 0.32 -19.75 -12.11
CA ALA A 135 -0.97 -19.61 -12.79
C ALA A 135 -1.46 -20.92 -13.44
N LYS A 136 -0.56 -21.90 -13.58
CA LYS A 136 -0.83 -23.24 -14.09
C LYS A 136 -0.40 -24.28 -13.07
N SER A 137 -1.13 -25.39 -13.02
CA SER A 137 -0.66 -26.62 -12.38
C SER A 137 0.58 -27.12 -13.13
N GLY A 138 1.65 -27.54 -12.44
CA GLY A 138 2.95 -27.86 -13.05
C GLY A 138 2.91 -28.93 -14.16
N GLU A 139 3.93 -28.94 -15.02
CA GLU A 139 4.03 -29.78 -16.26
C GLU A 139 3.96 -31.30 -16.04
N ASN A 140 4.12 -31.78 -14.81
CA ASN A 140 4.02 -33.22 -14.47
C ASN A 140 2.58 -33.67 -14.17
N GLY A 141 1.59 -32.76 -14.25
CA GLY A 141 0.18 -33.10 -14.22
C GLY A 141 -0.28 -33.51 -15.62
N ASP A 142 -0.82 -34.73 -15.73
CA ASP A 142 -1.54 -35.25 -16.89
C ASP A 142 -2.35 -34.11 -17.54
N SER A 143 -2.16 -33.87 -18.84
CA SER A 143 -2.79 -32.81 -19.65
C SER A 143 -4.31 -32.96 -19.82
N ARG A 144 -4.94 -33.67 -18.88
CA ARG A 144 -6.38 -33.75 -18.71
C ARG A 144 -6.85 -32.50 -18.00
N GLU A 145 -7.88 -31.87 -18.54
CA GLU A 145 -8.52 -30.59 -18.19
C GLU A 145 -9.01 -30.45 -16.72
N SER A 146 -8.55 -31.26 -15.76
CA SER A 146 -9.18 -31.41 -14.45
C SER A 146 -8.34 -31.00 -13.24
N THR A 147 -7.10 -30.52 -13.38
CA THR A 147 -6.36 -29.94 -12.24
C THR A 147 -6.62 -28.43 -12.18
N PRO A 148 -7.50 -27.96 -11.28
CA PRO A 148 -7.79 -26.53 -11.16
C PRO A 148 -6.52 -25.77 -10.80
N SER A 149 -6.34 -24.60 -11.42
CA SER A 149 -5.27 -23.64 -11.10
C SER A 149 -5.10 -23.50 -9.58
N PRO A 150 -3.87 -23.51 -9.04
CA PRO A 150 -3.66 -23.35 -7.60
C PRO A 150 -4.08 -21.94 -7.12
N PHE A 151 -4.37 -21.03 -8.05
CA PHE A 151 -4.79 -19.68 -7.73
C PHE A 151 -6.07 -19.62 -6.89
N TYR A 152 -7.10 -20.42 -7.21
CA TYR A 152 -8.33 -20.44 -6.41
C TYR A 152 -8.05 -20.89 -4.96
N GLY A 153 -7.21 -21.91 -4.78
CA GLY A 153 -6.86 -22.40 -3.43
C GLY A 153 -6.01 -21.41 -2.62
N ALA A 154 -5.19 -20.60 -3.28
CA ALA A 154 -4.48 -19.49 -2.66
C ALA A 154 -5.42 -18.34 -2.29
N LEU A 155 -6.31 -17.93 -3.19
CA LEU A 155 -7.35 -16.93 -2.94
C LEU A 155 -8.27 -17.33 -1.79
N ASP A 156 -8.69 -18.60 -1.74
CA ASP A 156 -9.58 -19.11 -0.70
C ASP A 156 -8.97 -18.95 0.69
N ARG A 157 -7.69 -19.30 0.84
CA ARG A 157 -6.94 -19.14 2.09
C ARG A 157 -6.72 -17.67 2.43
N PHE A 158 -6.34 -16.87 1.44
CA PHE A 158 -6.10 -15.44 1.59
C PHE A 158 -7.36 -14.70 2.05
N ALA A 159 -8.53 -15.01 1.49
CA ALA A 159 -9.80 -14.41 1.88
C ALA A 159 -10.11 -14.60 3.37
N GLN A 160 -9.70 -15.73 3.96
CA GLN A 160 -9.99 -16.02 5.37
C GLN A 160 -9.28 -15.08 6.36
N PHE A 161 -8.20 -14.41 5.94
CA PHE A 161 -7.53 -13.39 6.76
C PHE A 161 -8.50 -12.25 7.11
N PHE A 162 -9.45 -11.97 6.21
CA PHE A 162 -10.42 -10.87 6.30
C PHE A 162 -11.82 -11.34 6.76
N ILE A 163 -11.99 -12.63 7.04
CA ILE A 163 -13.27 -13.22 7.44
C ILE A 163 -13.24 -13.72 8.89
N ASP A 164 -12.35 -14.65 9.21
CA ASP A 164 -12.32 -15.32 10.53
C ASP A 164 -10.90 -15.76 10.92
N PRO A 165 -9.96 -14.81 11.13
CA PRO A 165 -8.62 -15.11 11.63
C PRO A 165 -8.65 -15.55 13.10
N LEU A 166 -7.83 -16.54 13.46
CA LEU A 166 -7.90 -17.15 14.79
C LEU A 166 -7.13 -16.39 15.87
N PHE A 167 -6.16 -15.56 15.49
CA PHE A 167 -5.18 -14.96 16.41
C PHE A 167 -4.65 -16.01 17.38
N LEU A 168 -4.06 -17.11 16.89
CA LEU A 168 -3.71 -18.27 17.73
C LEU A 168 -2.86 -17.85 18.94
N GLY A 169 -3.35 -18.14 20.16
CA GLY A 169 -2.63 -17.77 21.38
C GLY A 169 -1.24 -18.42 21.49
N SER A 170 -1.07 -19.60 20.87
CA SER A 170 0.21 -20.32 20.81
C SER A 170 1.27 -19.63 19.95
N THR A 171 0.89 -18.71 19.05
CA THR A 171 1.83 -18.06 18.12
C THR A 171 2.19 -16.65 18.53
N LEU A 172 1.35 -16.02 19.37
CA LEU A 172 1.48 -14.63 19.80
C LEU A 172 2.91 -14.26 20.24
N ASP A 173 3.48 -15.02 21.19
CA ASP A 173 4.81 -14.73 21.73
C ASP A 173 5.92 -14.87 20.69
N ARG A 174 5.75 -15.75 19.71
CA ARG A 174 6.73 -15.96 18.64
C ARG A 174 6.65 -14.83 17.62
N GLU A 175 5.45 -14.44 17.21
CA GLU A 175 5.27 -13.34 16.25
C GLU A 175 5.67 -11.99 16.86
N LEU A 176 5.39 -11.74 18.15
CA LEU A 176 5.88 -10.51 18.81
C LEU A 176 7.41 -10.46 18.93
N LYS A 177 8.09 -11.62 19.04
CA LYS A 177 9.56 -11.69 18.94
C LYS A 177 10.05 -11.43 17.52
N ALA A 178 9.28 -11.80 16.49
CA ALA A 178 9.61 -11.49 15.10
C ALA A 178 9.54 -9.97 14.86
N VAL A 179 8.47 -9.30 15.30
CA VAL A 179 8.33 -7.83 15.25
C VAL A 179 9.48 -7.14 16.00
N ASP A 180 9.84 -7.63 17.19
CA ASP A 180 10.99 -7.10 17.95
C ASP A 180 12.31 -7.29 17.20
N SER A 181 12.51 -8.41 16.52
CA SER A 181 13.69 -8.66 15.69
C SER A 181 13.75 -7.72 14.48
N GLU A 182 12.62 -7.42 13.84
CA GLU A 182 12.53 -6.44 12.75
C GLU A 182 12.91 -5.04 13.23
N HIS A 183 12.38 -4.62 14.39
CA HIS A 183 12.78 -3.36 15.00
C HIS A 183 14.29 -3.30 15.28
N LYS A 184 14.86 -4.38 15.85
CA LYS A 184 16.30 -4.47 16.13
C LYS A 184 17.15 -4.39 14.86
N ASN A 185 16.72 -5.04 13.77
CA ASN A 185 17.40 -4.96 12.47
C ASN A 185 17.44 -3.52 11.94
N ASN A 186 16.44 -2.70 12.28
CA ASN A 186 16.34 -1.31 11.83
C ASN A 186 17.15 -0.31 12.67
N LEU A 187 17.67 -0.69 13.85
CA LEU A 187 18.38 0.23 14.76
C LEU A 187 19.66 0.85 14.17
N GLN A 188 20.32 0.13 13.27
CA GLN A 188 21.53 0.57 12.57
C GLN A 188 21.26 1.08 11.16
N ASN A 189 20.00 1.13 10.72
CA ASN A 189 19.64 1.64 9.40
C ASN A 189 19.35 3.15 9.49
N ASP A 190 20.17 3.97 8.82
CA ASP A 190 20.04 5.43 8.86
C ASP A 190 18.69 5.95 8.34
N GLN A 191 18.04 5.28 7.37
CA GLN A 191 16.73 5.68 6.89
C GLN A 191 15.67 5.54 8.00
N TRP A 192 15.65 4.40 8.69
CA TRP A 192 14.73 4.17 9.81
C TRP A 192 15.01 5.11 10.99
N ARG A 193 16.29 5.34 11.31
CA ARG A 193 16.71 6.26 12.37
C ARG A 193 16.25 7.69 12.07
N LEU A 194 16.48 8.17 10.85
CA LEU A 194 16.05 9.51 10.43
C LEU A 194 14.53 9.63 10.36
N HIS A 195 13.83 8.59 9.91
CA HIS A 195 12.37 8.58 9.87
C HIS A 195 11.78 8.68 11.29
N GLN A 196 12.24 7.86 12.23
CA GLN A 196 11.75 7.91 13.61
C GLN A 196 12.18 9.19 14.34
N LEU A 197 13.38 9.72 14.05
CA LEU A 197 13.80 11.03 14.57
C LEU A 197 12.86 12.13 14.09
N ASN A 198 12.56 12.18 12.78
CA ASN A 198 11.62 13.16 12.23
C ASN A 198 10.24 13.06 12.90
N LYS A 199 9.69 11.83 13.02
CA LYS A 199 8.45 11.58 13.77
C LYS A 199 8.53 12.11 15.21
N SER A 200 9.62 11.84 15.94
CA SER A 200 9.77 12.27 17.34
C SER A 200 9.87 13.79 17.53
N LEU A 201 10.21 14.54 16.47
CA LEU A 201 10.29 16.00 16.48
C LEU A 201 9.00 16.67 15.98
N SER A 202 8.03 15.89 15.53
CA SER A 202 6.72 16.37 15.09
C SER A 202 5.78 16.69 16.26
N ASN A 203 4.64 17.32 15.98
CA ASN A 203 3.59 17.62 16.95
C ASN A 203 3.17 16.34 17.72
N PRO A 204 3.34 16.27 19.06
CA PRO A 204 3.05 15.07 19.84
C PRO A 204 1.56 14.69 19.86
N LYS A 205 0.66 15.61 19.51
CA LYS A 205 -0.79 15.32 19.39
C LYS A 205 -1.16 14.59 18.10
N HIS A 206 -0.32 14.69 17.07
CA HIS A 206 -0.58 14.04 15.79
C HIS A 206 -0.02 12.60 15.81
N PRO A 207 -0.76 11.58 15.33
CA PRO A 207 -0.30 10.18 15.37
C PRO A 207 0.98 9.91 14.57
N TYR A 208 1.37 10.81 13.66
CA TYR A 208 2.67 10.73 12.99
C TYR A 208 3.85 10.62 13.96
N CYS A 209 3.77 11.18 15.17
CA CYS A 209 4.86 11.11 16.14
C CYS A 209 5.11 9.70 16.71
N ARG A 210 4.14 8.79 16.57
CA ARG A 210 4.12 7.49 17.24
C ARG A 210 5.13 6.51 16.66
N PHE A 211 5.54 5.56 17.50
CA PHE A 211 6.42 4.46 17.13
C PHE A 211 5.66 3.40 16.34
N ALA A 212 5.89 3.37 15.02
CA ALA A 212 5.05 2.60 14.09
C ALA A 212 5.32 1.08 14.08
N ILE A 213 6.56 0.67 14.34
CA ILE A 213 6.97 -0.75 14.19
C ILE A 213 6.47 -1.59 15.37
N GLY A 214 6.51 -1.02 16.57
CA GLY A 214 6.34 -1.78 17.81
C GLY A 214 7.59 -2.61 18.15
N ASN A 215 7.60 -3.16 19.36
CA ASN A 215 8.61 -4.09 19.84
C ASN A 215 8.03 -4.88 21.03
N LEU A 216 8.79 -5.83 21.58
CA LEU A 216 8.30 -6.68 22.67
C LEU A 216 7.92 -5.90 23.92
N GLU A 217 8.63 -4.80 24.19
CA GLU A 217 8.42 -3.95 25.36
C GLU A 217 7.02 -3.31 25.33
N VAL A 218 6.68 -2.64 24.22
CA VAL A 218 5.42 -1.87 24.10
C VAL A 218 4.22 -2.73 23.71
N LEU A 219 4.44 -3.88 23.05
CA LEU A 219 3.36 -4.77 22.61
C LEU A 219 3.04 -5.89 23.60
N LYS A 220 3.96 -6.26 24.50
CA LYS A 220 3.76 -7.37 25.46
C LYS A 220 4.06 -6.98 26.89
N ILE A 221 5.29 -6.59 27.19
CA ILE A 221 5.78 -6.46 28.57
C ILE A 221 5.02 -5.37 29.33
N GLN A 222 4.97 -4.16 28.80
CA GLN A 222 4.29 -3.05 29.46
C GLN A 222 2.77 -3.28 29.56
N PRO A 223 2.06 -3.72 28.51
CA PRO A 223 0.63 -4.03 28.60
C PRO A 223 0.31 -5.14 29.62
N GLU A 224 1.02 -6.26 29.59
CA GLU A 224 0.78 -7.37 30.53
C GLU A 224 1.06 -6.95 31.97
N SER A 225 2.06 -6.10 32.22
CA SER A 225 2.32 -5.54 33.55
C SER A 225 1.15 -4.70 34.10
N ARG A 226 0.30 -4.18 33.22
CA ARG A 226 -0.94 -3.45 33.56
C ARG A 226 -2.18 -4.36 33.59
N GLY A 227 -2.01 -5.67 33.43
CA GLY A 227 -3.12 -6.63 33.37
C GLY A 227 -3.89 -6.63 32.05
N ILE A 228 -3.31 -6.08 30.97
CA ILE A 228 -3.95 -6.04 29.64
C ILE A 228 -3.75 -7.39 28.94
N ASN A 229 -4.85 -7.97 28.46
CA ASN A 229 -4.81 -9.13 27.58
C ASN A 229 -4.48 -8.67 26.14
N VAL A 230 -3.20 -8.79 25.77
CA VAL A 230 -2.68 -8.34 24.46
C VAL A 230 -3.40 -8.99 23.28
N ARG A 231 -3.67 -10.30 23.38
CA ARG A 231 -4.37 -11.04 22.31
C ARG A 231 -5.77 -10.48 22.06
N GLU A 232 -6.50 -10.21 23.14
CA GLU A 232 -7.84 -9.64 23.06
C GLU A 232 -7.80 -8.25 22.43
N LYS A 233 -6.80 -7.42 22.77
CA LYS A 233 -6.61 -6.11 22.14
C LYS A 233 -6.35 -6.19 20.64
N PHE A 234 -5.62 -7.19 20.17
CA PHE A 234 -5.41 -7.42 18.74
C PHE A 234 -6.69 -7.85 18.02
N MET A 235 -7.51 -8.71 18.66
CA MET A 235 -8.82 -9.09 18.15
C MET A 235 -9.79 -7.89 18.13
N GLU A 236 -9.78 -7.06 19.17
CA GLU A 236 -10.56 -5.81 19.24
C GLU A 236 -10.15 -4.84 18.13
N PHE A 237 -8.84 -4.69 17.85
CA PHE A 237 -8.35 -3.84 16.76
C PHE A 237 -8.88 -4.32 15.41
N TYR A 238 -8.78 -5.63 15.15
CA TYR A 238 -9.32 -6.22 13.94
C TYR A 238 -10.83 -6.01 13.82
N ASP A 239 -11.60 -6.30 14.87
CA ASP A 239 -13.05 -6.10 14.85
C ASP A 239 -13.42 -4.61 14.72
N LYS A 240 -12.63 -3.70 15.27
CA LYS A 240 -12.88 -2.26 15.14
C LYS A 240 -12.57 -1.72 13.74
N HIS A 241 -11.50 -2.19 13.09
CA HIS A 241 -10.94 -1.52 11.92
C HIS A 241 -11.10 -2.28 10.58
N TYR A 242 -11.10 -3.62 10.58
CA TYR A 242 -11.13 -4.41 9.35
C TYR A 242 -12.56 -4.52 8.82
N SER A 243 -12.93 -3.63 7.90
CA SER A 243 -14.26 -3.57 7.29
C SER A 243 -14.16 -3.60 5.78
N ALA A 244 -15.02 -4.39 5.12
CA ALA A 244 -15.06 -4.51 3.65
C ALA A 244 -15.13 -3.15 2.92
N ASN A 245 -15.89 -2.17 3.44
CA ASN A 245 -16.01 -0.85 2.83
C ASN A 245 -14.75 0.03 2.93
N ARG A 246 -13.76 -0.37 3.73
CA ARG A 246 -12.43 0.25 3.83
C ARG A 246 -11.35 -0.56 3.12
N MET A 247 -11.74 -1.62 2.41
CA MET A 247 -10.81 -2.51 1.73
C MET A 247 -10.88 -2.30 0.21
N LYS A 248 -9.74 -2.55 -0.45
CA LYS A 248 -9.63 -2.63 -1.92
C LYS A 248 -8.88 -3.91 -2.27
N LEU A 249 -9.43 -4.70 -3.18
CA LEU A 249 -8.83 -5.96 -3.62
C LEU A 249 -8.41 -5.86 -5.08
N VAL A 250 -7.25 -6.43 -5.41
CA VAL A 250 -6.83 -6.68 -6.80
C VAL A 250 -6.67 -8.17 -6.99
N ILE A 251 -7.20 -8.72 -8.09
CA ILE A 251 -7.06 -10.13 -8.49
C ILE A 251 -6.53 -10.18 -9.92
N LEU A 252 -5.35 -10.75 -10.11
CA LEU A 252 -4.72 -10.98 -11.40
C LEU A 252 -4.58 -12.48 -11.66
N GLY A 253 -5.14 -12.95 -12.78
CA GLY A 253 -5.05 -14.36 -13.17
C GLY A 253 -5.18 -14.58 -14.68
N ARG A 254 -4.99 -15.84 -15.09
CA ARG A 254 -5.21 -16.27 -16.49
C ARG A 254 -6.69 -16.45 -16.79
N GLU A 255 -7.49 -16.66 -15.77
CA GLU A 255 -8.91 -16.90 -15.89
C GLU A 255 -9.62 -15.67 -16.50
N PRO A 256 -10.65 -15.86 -17.33
CA PRO A 256 -11.44 -14.74 -17.88
C PRO A 256 -12.03 -13.87 -16.76
N LEU A 257 -12.31 -12.60 -17.07
CA LEU A 257 -12.89 -11.65 -16.10
C LEU A 257 -14.16 -12.19 -15.43
N ASP A 258 -15.04 -12.84 -16.19
CA ASP A 258 -16.28 -13.45 -15.69
C ASP A 258 -16.02 -14.58 -14.66
N LYS A 259 -14.89 -15.26 -14.77
CA LYS A 259 -14.48 -16.29 -13.80
C LYS A 259 -13.88 -15.65 -12.55
N LEU A 260 -13.04 -14.62 -12.72
CA LEU A 260 -12.43 -13.89 -11.61
C LEU A 260 -13.48 -13.15 -10.77
N GLU A 261 -14.52 -12.58 -11.38
CA GLU A 261 -15.61 -11.93 -10.64
C GLU A 261 -16.44 -12.93 -9.82
N SER A 262 -16.71 -14.13 -10.37
CA SER A 262 -17.37 -15.19 -9.60
C SER A 262 -16.54 -15.58 -8.39
N TRP A 263 -15.23 -15.77 -8.56
CA TRP A 263 -14.33 -16.09 -7.45
C TRP A 263 -14.26 -14.97 -6.41
N ALA A 264 -14.23 -13.71 -6.85
CA ALA A 264 -14.28 -12.55 -5.95
C ALA A 264 -15.56 -12.56 -5.11
N ALA A 265 -16.72 -12.77 -5.74
CA ALA A 265 -18.01 -12.83 -5.05
C ALA A 265 -18.07 -14.02 -4.08
N ASP A 266 -17.67 -15.21 -4.51
CA ASP A 266 -17.75 -16.43 -3.71
C ASP A 266 -16.84 -16.37 -2.47
N LEU A 267 -15.62 -15.84 -2.63
CA LEU A 267 -14.59 -15.87 -1.60
C LEU A 267 -14.64 -14.65 -0.66
N PHE A 268 -14.98 -13.45 -1.17
CA PHE A 268 -14.82 -12.20 -0.42
C PHE A 268 -16.14 -11.52 -0.04
N ALA A 269 -17.31 -11.97 -0.51
CA ALA A 269 -18.60 -11.38 -0.09
C ALA A 269 -18.87 -11.57 1.41
N SER A 270 -18.23 -12.55 2.06
CA SER A 270 -18.36 -12.80 3.50
C SER A 270 -17.50 -11.88 4.38
N VAL A 271 -16.61 -11.07 3.79
CA VAL A 271 -15.87 -10.06 4.56
C VAL A 271 -16.87 -9.08 5.16
N ARG A 272 -16.82 -8.89 6.49
CA ARG A 272 -17.83 -8.10 7.21
C ARG A 272 -17.75 -6.63 6.81
N ASN A 273 -18.88 -6.08 6.37
CA ASN A 273 -19.04 -4.63 6.23
C ASN A 273 -19.56 -4.03 7.55
N LYS A 274 -18.76 -3.18 8.18
CA LYS A 274 -19.08 -2.44 9.40
C LYS A 274 -19.53 -1.00 9.11
N ASN A 275 -19.59 -0.63 7.83
CA ASN A 275 -20.00 0.69 7.33
C ASN A 275 -19.23 1.83 8.01
N LEU A 276 -17.91 1.67 8.13
CA LEU A 276 -17.05 2.62 8.83
C LEU A 276 -16.79 3.86 7.96
N PRO A 277 -16.69 5.07 8.54
CA PRO A 277 -16.29 6.26 7.77
C PRO A 277 -14.89 6.06 7.19
N GLN A 278 -14.48 6.81 6.17
CA GLN A 278 -13.08 6.78 5.74
C GLN A 278 -12.18 7.36 6.84
N ASN A 279 -10.97 6.83 7.03
CA ASN A 279 -10.04 7.41 7.99
C ASN A 279 -9.45 8.72 7.44
N ARG A 280 -9.39 9.73 8.30
CA ARG A 280 -8.85 11.07 8.04
C ARG A 280 -8.14 11.59 9.29
N TRP A 281 -7.10 12.40 9.09
CA TRP A 281 -6.28 13.01 10.16
C TRP A 281 -6.08 14.50 9.89
N GLU A 282 -7.18 15.24 9.93
CA GLU A 282 -7.24 16.66 9.55
C GLU A 282 -7.10 17.61 10.75
N ASP A 283 -7.46 17.14 11.94
CA ASP A 283 -7.63 17.97 13.15
C ASP A 283 -6.31 18.56 13.69
N GLU A 284 -5.22 17.82 13.57
CA GLU A 284 -3.89 18.20 14.06
C GLU A 284 -2.90 18.03 12.91
N GLN A 285 -1.92 18.93 12.81
CA GLN A 285 -0.88 18.83 11.78
C GLN A 285 0.46 18.43 12.42
N PRO A 286 1.28 17.58 11.77
CA PRO A 286 2.55 17.13 12.32
C PRO A 286 3.58 18.25 12.46
N TYR A 287 3.46 19.33 11.68
CA TYR A 287 4.41 20.45 11.67
C TYR A 287 3.68 21.78 11.85
N GLY A 288 3.47 22.18 13.11
CA GLY A 288 2.97 23.50 13.48
C GLY A 288 4.09 24.53 13.66
N SER A 289 3.74 25.74 14.13
CA SER A 289 4.70 26.84 14.36
C SER A 289 5.92 26.43 15.18
N ASP A 290 5.71 25.57 16.18
CA ASP A 290 6.73 25.14 17.13
C ASP A 290 7.72 24.12 16.52
N GLN A 291 7.33 23.47 15.42
CA GLN A 291 8.16 22.50 14.70
C GLN A 291 8.90 23.13 13.51
N LEU A 292 8.53 24.34 13.09
CA LEU A 292 9.16 25.07 11.98
C LEU A 292 10.38 25.88 12.44
N LEU A 293 11.19 26.29 11.46
CA LEU A 293 12.43 27.05 11.69
C LEU A 293 13.42 26.33 12.62
N THR A 294 13.36 25.00 12.65
CA THR A 294 14.25 24.14 13.41
C THR A 294 15.43 23.68 12.55
N GLN A 295 16.52 23.31 13.21
CA GLN A 295 17.68 22.69 12.58
C GLN A 295 18.13 21.49 13.41
N CYS A 296 18.26 20.32 12.77
CA CYS A 296 18.71 19.10 13.41
C CYS A 296 20.05 18.65 12.80
N PHE A 297 21.02 18.34 13.66
CA PHE A 297 22.28 17.72 13.26
C PHE A 297 22.26 16.25 13.67
N VAL A 298 22.45 15.36 12.70
CA VAL A 298 22.38 13.92 12.92
C VAL A 298 23.73 13.30 12.63
N LYS A 299 24.17 12.43 13.54
CA LYS A 299 25.32 11.55 13.31
C LYS A 299 24.81 10.24 12.68
N PRO A 300 25.08 10.00 11.38
CA PRO A 300 24.68 8.76 10.73
C PRO A 300 25.53 7.58 11.21
N VAL A 301 25.05 6.37 10.96
CA VAL A 301 25.79 5.12 11.12
C VAL A 301 26.79 4.97 9.97
N MET A 302 26.33 5.20 8.74
CA MET A 302 27.16 5.17 7.53
C MET A 302 27.92 6.48 7.35
N ASP A 303 29.10 6.43 6.72
CA ASP A 303 29.83 7.63 6.32
C ASP A 303 29.08 8.36 5.19
N SER A 304 28.15 9.24 5.58
CA SER A 304 27.27 9.97 4.69
C SER A 304 27.13 11.42 5.14
N ARG A 305 26.97 12.31 4.15
CA ARG A 305 26.86 13.75 4.36
C ARG A 305 25.69 14.24 3.51
N THR A 306 24.54 14.42 4.14
CA THR A 306 23.31 14.82 3.46
C THR A 306 22.71 16.02 4.15
N LEU A 307 22.38 17.03 3.36
CA LEU A 307 21.56 18.16 3.77
C LEU A 307 20.16 17.96 3.21
N THR A 308 19.15 17.98 4.07
CA THR A 308 17.74 17.99 3.68
C THR A 308 17.11 19.27 4.18
N ILE A 309 16.49 20.03 3.27
CA ILE A 309 15.67 21.19 3.59
C ILE A 309 14.22 20.78 3.34
N SER A 310 13.39 20.82 4.37
CA SER A 310 12.01 20.32 4.33
C SER A 310 11.02 21.46 4.56
N PHE A 311 9.97 21.52 3.75
CA PHE A 311 8.88 22.48 3.87
C PHE A 311 7.56 21.72 4.01
N PRO A 312 6.67 22.08 4.96
CA PRO A 312 5.29 21.61 4.91
C PRO A 312 4.69 21.91 3.53
N PHE A 313 4.03 20.94 2.95
CA PHE A 313 3.47 21.01 1.62
C PHE A 313 2.03 20.52 1.62
N ILE A 314 1.20 21.12 0.78
CA ILE A 314 -0.22 20.80 0.68
C ILE A 314 -0.45 19.31 0.41
N ASP A 315 -1.58 18.79 0.89
CA ASP A 315 -2.06 17.50 0.46
C ASP A 315 -2.48 17.56 -1.01
N GLU A 316 -1.92 16.65 -1.81
CA GLU A 316 -2.14 16.59 -3.26
C GLU A 316 -3.12 15.49 -3.68
N GLU A 317 -3.73 14.76 -2.73
CA GLU A 317 -4.80 13.81 -3.06
C GLU A 317 -5.88 14.41 -3.98
N PRO A 318 -6.42 15.63 -3.72
CA PRO A 318 -7.40 16.26 -4.63
C PRO A 318 -6.77 16.87 -5.90
N LEU A 319 -5.44 16.92 -5.99
CA LEU A 319 -4.67 17.53 -7.08
C LEU A 319 -3.97 16.47 -7.94
N PHE A 320 -4.51 15.26 -8.00
CA PHE A 320 -3.89 14.13 -8.69
C PHE A 320 -3.66 14.35 -10.19
N GLU A 321 -4.41 15.25 -10.84
CA GLU A 321 -4.25 15.60 -12.25
C GLU A 321 -3.09 16.59 -12.48
N SER A 322 -2.95 17.61 -11.63
CA SER A 322 -1.98 18.69 -11.82
C SER A 322 -0.64 18.44 -11.14
N GLN A 323 -0.62 17.68 -10.03
CA GLN A 323 0.57 17.21 -9.32
C GLN A 323 1.64 18.31 -9.13
N PRO A 324 1.32 19.47 -8.51
CA PRO A 324 2.20 20.63 -8.51
C PRO A 324 3.58 20.39 -7.87
N SER A 325 3.67 19.48 -6.91
CA SER A 325 4.93 19.06 -6.30
C SER A 325 5.86 18.42 -7.33
N ARG A 326 5.35 17.67 -8.32
CA ARG A 326 6.19 17.07 -9.37
C ARG A 326 6.80 18.13 -10.27
N TYR A 327 6.03 19.16 -10.61
CA TYR A 327 6.54 20.30 -11.36
C TYR A 327 7.69 21.00 -10.60
N LEU A 328 7.49 21.30 -9.31
CA LEU A 328 8.52 21.91 -8.47
C LEU A 328 9.74 20.99 -8.28
N ALA A 329 9.51 19.70 -8.05
CA ALA A 329 10.55 18.70 -7.87
C ALA A 329 11.42 18.55 -9.13
N TYR A 330 10.81 18.60 -10.31
CA TYR A 330 11.53 18.59 -11.58
C TYR A 330 12.48 19.78 -11.70
N LEU A 331 12.01 21.01 -11.43
CA LEU A 331 12.83 22.21 -11.55
C LEU A 331 13.95 22.27 -10.50
N ILE A 332 13.62 22.05 -9.22
CA ILE A 332 14.57 22.11 -8.11
C ILE A 332 15.58 20.95 -8.19
N GLY A 333 15.11 19.77 -8.58
CA GLY A 333 15.93 18.57 -8.75
C GLY A 333 16.67 18.49 -10.10
N HIS A 334 16.47 19.46 -11.00
CA HIS A 334 17.05 19.43 -12.35
C HIS A 334 18.58 19.37 -12.29
N GLY A 335 19.19 18.54 -13.16
CA GLY A 335 20.63 18.30 -13.19
C GLY A 335 21.43 19.12 -14.21
N GLY A 336 20.75 19.85 -15.10
CA GLY A 336 21.39 20.56 -16.21
C GLY A 336 22.07 21.89 -15.81
N LEU A 337 22.61 22.59 -16.81
CA LEU A 337 23.28 23.88 -16.64
C LEU A 337 22.35 24.90 -15.95
N GLY A 338 22.89 25.69 -15.02
CA GLY A 338 22.13 26.70 -14.27
C GLY A 338 21.30 26.16 -13.09
N SER A 339 21.31 24.84 -12.86
CA SER A 339 20.65 24.22 -11.70
C SER A 339 21.41 24.41 -10.38
N ILE A 340 20.71 24.16 -9.26
CA ILE A 340 21.27 24.09 -7.91
C ILE A 340 22.48 23.15 -7.87
N ILE A 341 22.36 21.95 -8.44
CA ILE A 341 23.45 20.96 -8.40
C ILE A 341 24.59 21.31 -9.32
N SER A 342 24.33 21.87 -10.50
CA SER A 342 25.38 22.35 -11.41
C SER A 342 26.26 23.40 -10.73
N TYR A 343 25.64 24.38 -10.05
CA TYR A 343 26.37 25.40 -9.30
C TYR A 343 27.16 24.79 -8.13
N ASN A 344 26.52 23.97 -7.28
CA ASN A 344 27.20 23.39 -6.12
C ASN A 344 28.34 22.42 -6.51
N LYS A 345 28.22 21.69 -7.64
CA LYS A 345 29.31 20.89 -8.22
C LYS A 345 30.49 21.76 -8.63
N SER A 346 30.23 22.91 -9.28
CA SER A 346 31.30 23.84 -9.69
C SER A 346 32.11 24.40 -8.51
N LYS A 347 31.51 24.44 -7.32
CA LYS A 347 32.15 24.84 -6.06
C LYS A 347 32.80 23.69 -5.29
N GLY A 348 32.62 22.44 -5.75
CA GLY A 348 33.08 21.25 -5.03
C GLY A 348 32.29 20.97 -3.75
N TRP A 349 31.06 21.49 -3.61
CA TRP A 349 30.27 21.36 -2.38
C TRP A 349 29.28 20.19 -2.38
N ALA A 350 28.86 19.69 -3.54
CA ALA A 350 27.86 18.61 -3.61
C ALA A 350 28.04 17.73 -4.85
N ASP A 351 27.61 16.47 -4.75
CA ASP A 351 27.72 15.48 -5.83
C ASP A 351 26.38 15.09 -6.44
N ALA A 352 25.29 15.25 -5.69
CA ALA A 352 23.93 15.02 -6.16
C ALA A 352 22.93 15.90 -5.41
N SER A 353 21.81 16.20 -6.07
CA SER A 353 20.61 16.72 -5.43
C SER A 353 19.38 16.03 -5.99
N ASN A 354 18.31 16.01 -5.22
CA ASN A 354 16.98 15.71 -5.69
C ASN A 354 15.98 16.58 -4.91
N ALA A 355 14.76 16.64 -5.42
CA ALA A 355 13.64 17.18 -4.69
C ALA A 355 12.44 16.24 -4.85
N TYR A 356 11.64 16.10 -3.81
CA TYR A 356 10.50 15.20 -3.81
C TYR A 356 9.48 15.57 -2.73
N LEU A 357 8.22 15.26 -3.00
CA LEU A 357 7.18 15.25 -1.98
C LEU A 357 7.25 13.95 -1.18
N SER A 358 7.18 14.07 0.15
CA SER A 358 6.87 12.99 1.06
C SER A 358 5.46 13.21 1.60
N PRO A 359 4.43 12.61 0.96
CA PRO A 359 3.06 12.70 1.48
C PRO A 359 2.97 11.97 2.83
N THR A 360 2.09 12.44 3.71
CA THR A 360 1.85 11.80 5.01
C THR A 360 0.61 10.91 4.93
N CYS A 361 -0.56 11.52 4.73
CA CYS A 361 -1.82 10.84 4.40
C CYS A 361 -2.87 11.89 3.97
N PRO A 362 -3.99 11.44 3.38
CA PRO A 362 -5.15 12.30 3.12
C PRO A 362 -5.55 13.17 4.30
N GLY A 363 -5.62 14.49 4.08
CA GLY A 363 -5.96 15.49 5.10
C GLY A 363 -4.79 16.00 5.94
N THR A 364 -3.60 15.41 5.80
CA THR A 364 -2.38 15.82 6.52
C THR A 364 -1.35 16.37 5.56
N LEU A 365 -0.78 17.54 5.89
CA LEU A 365 0.29 18.14 5.10
C LEU A 365 1.48 17.19 4.96
N GLY A 366 2.01 17.08 3.74
CA GLY A 366 3.25 16.38 3.46
C GLY A 366 4.48 17.25 3.75
N LEU A 367 5.66 16.72 3.41
CA LEU A 367 6.90 17.48 3.38
C LEU A 367 7.46 17.52 1.96
N PHE A 368 7.66 18.71 1.40
CA PHE A 368 8.47 18.90 0.22
C PHE A 368 9.94 19.00 0.63
N ASN A 369 10.75 18.06 0.16
CA ASN A 369 12.14 17.92 0.54
C ASN A 369 13.05 18.34 -0.60
N CYS A 370 14.06 19.16 -0.30
CA CYS A 370 15.22 19.41 -1.14
C CYS A 370 16.42 18.71 -0.49
N GLN A 371 16.88 17.60 -1.08
CA GLN A 371 17.98 16.83 -0.53
C GLN A 371 19.24 17.02 -1.37
N ILE A 372 20.37 17.23 -0.72
CA ILE A 372 21.67 17.47 -1.34
C ILE A 372 22.70 16.57 -0.66
N ARG A 373 23.39 15.75 -1.45
CA ARG A 373 24.55 14.97 -0.99
C ARG A 373 25.78 15.84 -1.05
N LEU A 374 26.34 16.14 0.12
CA LEU A 374 27.46 17.05 0.31
C LEU A 374 28.80 16.33 0.21
N THR A 375 29.82 17.05 -0.26
CA THR A 375 31.22 16.69 -0.06
C THR A 375 31.67 17.07 1.36
N GLU A 376 32.92 16.76 1.73
CA GLU A 376 33.51 17.24 2.99
C GLU A 376 33.55 18.76 3.08
N ASP A 377 33.92 19.43 1.99
CA ASP A 377 33.94 20.88 1.92
C ASP A 377 32.52 21.46 1.87
N GLY A 378 31.59 20.75 1.23
CA GLY A 378 30.17 21.07 1.27
C GLY A 378 29.60 21.08 2.68
N LEU A 379 29.99 20.11 3.51
CA LEU A 379 29.56 20.06 4.90
C LEU A 379 30.08 21.26 5.71
N LYS A 380 31.31 21.71 5.47
CA LYS A 380 31.85 22.93 6.12
C LYS A 380 31.11 24.19 5.66
N ASN A 381 30.62 24.20 4.42
CA ASN A 381 29.97 25.33 3.76
C ASN A 381 28.45 25.15 3.59
N TYR A 382 27.80 24.29 4.39
CA TYR A 382 26.40 23.92 4.18
C TYR A 382 25.46 25.13 4.20
N LYS A 383 25.79 26.19 4.94
CA LYS A 383 25.03 27.45 4.97
C LYS A 383 24.99 28.14 3.61
N GLU A 384 26.08 28.10 2.85
CA GLU A 384 26.11 28.63 1.48
C GLU A 384 25.29 27.74 0.54
N VAL A 385 25.35 26.42 0.71
CA VAL A 385 24.49 25.48 -0.05
C VAL A 385 23.01 25.77 0.22
N VAL A 386 22.62 26.01 1.47
CA VAL A 386 21.24 26.43 1.83
C VAL A 386 20.85 27.73 1.14
N LYS A 387 21.74 28.75 1.12
CA LYS A 387 21.48 30.01 0.43
C LYS A 387 21.23 29.80 -1.07
N VAL A 388 22.01 28.94 -1.72
CA VAL A 388 21.82 28.62 -3.16
C VAL A 388 20.43 28.05 -3.42
N VAL A 389 19.93 27.16 -2.55
CA VAL A 389 18.57 26.61 -2.67
C VAL A 389 17.53 27.73 -2.59
N PHE A 390 17.64 28.62 -1.60
CA PHE A 390 16.69 29.74 -1.47
C PHE A 390 16.80 30.78 -2.61
N GLN A 391 18.00 31.02 -3.15
CA GLN A 391 18.19 31.85 -4.33
C GLN A 391 17.51 31.26 -5.56
N TYR A 392 17.62 29.94 -5.74
CA TYR A 392 16.93 29.24 -6.82
C TYR A 392 15.41 29.29 -6.64
N ILE A 393 14.90 29.10 -5.42
CA ILE A 393 13.47 29.27 -5.12
C ILE A 393 13.01 30.70 -5.41
N ALA A 394 13.82 31.73 -5.13
CA ALA A 394 13.49 33.11 -5.47
C ALA A 394 13.41 33.30 -6.99
N LEU A 395 14.36 32.75 -7.75
CA LEU A 395 14.33 32.75 -9.22
C LEU A 395 13.06 32.10 -9.77
N LEU A 396 12.62 30.97 -9.18
CA LEU A 396 11.38 30.31 -9.56
C LEU A 396 10.14 31.17 -9.28
N LYS A 397 10.16 32.04 -8.27
CA LYS A 397 9.05 32.96 -7.96
C LYS A 397 8.98 34.16 -8.91
N ASP A 398 10.11 34.56 -9.49
CA ASP A 398 10.18 35.68 -10.43
C ASP A 398 9.65 35.32 -11.83
N THR A 399 9.41 34.03 -12.10
CA THR A 399 8.88 33.54 -13.37
C THR A 399 7.54 32.83 -13.12
N PRO A 400 6.48 33.11 -13.90
CA PRO A 400 5.24 32.35 -13.78
C PRO A 400 5.48 30.86 -14.12
N PRO A 401 4.63 29.93 -13.63
CA PRO A 401 4.66 28.54 -14.06
C PRO A 401 4.65 28.43 -15.59
N GLN A 402 5.49 27.57 -16.13
CA GLN A 402 5.59 27.31 -17.57
C GLN A 402 4.76 26.08 -17.92
N GLU A 403 3.97 26.17 -18.99
CA GLU A 403 3.15 25.06 -19.51
C GLU A 403 3.96 24.04 -20.32
#